data_AF-A0A7C3H3Q9-F1
#
_entry.id   AF-A0A7C3H3Q9-F1
#
_cell.length_a   1.000
_cell.length_b   1.000
_cell.length_c   1.000
_cell.angle_alpha   90.00
_cell.angle_beta   90.00
_cell.angle_gamma   90.00
#
_symmetry.space_group_name_H-M   'P 1'
#
loop_
_entity.id
_entity.type
_entity.pdbx_description
1 polymer ?
#
loop_
_entity_poly.entity_id
_entity_poly.type
_entity_poly.pdbx_seq_one_letter_code
_entity_poly.pdbx_strand_id
1 'polypeptide(L)'
;MPIVANSDLPTFERLRQQGHTILTPERAAHQDIRGLHVGLLNMMPDAAMEATERQFFRLLGESNPIAQFYLHPFTIDAIPRGEKAAEHVAQ
;
A
#
# COMPACT_ATOMS: atom_id res chain seq x y z
N MET A 1 12.11 0.52 -8.61
CA MET A 1 12.47 1.49 -7.56
C MET A 1 13.46 2.49 -8.13
N PRO A 2 13.43 3.76 -7.71
CA PRO A 2 14.45 4.70 -8.15
C PRO A 2 15.82 4.33 -7.57
N ILE A 3 16.88 4.45 -8.37
CA ILE A 3 18.26 4.24 -7.92
C ILE A 3 18.80 5.60 -7.46
N VAL A 4 19.53 5.64 -6.34
CA VAL A 4 20.16 6.87 -5.87
C VAL A 4 21.54 7.00 -6.50
N ALA A 5 21.79 8.11 -7.19
CA ALA A 5 23.10 8.47 -7.70
C ALA A 5 24.00 8.92 -6.56
N ASN A 6 24.55 7.96 -5.82
CA ASN A 6 25.41 8.20 -4.64
C ASN A 6 26.87 8.52 -4.99
N SER A 7 27.19 8.64 -6.29
CA SER A 7 28.54 8.91 -6.81
C SER A 7 28.44 9.47 -8.24
N ASP A 8 29.50 10.09 -8.74
CA ASP A 8 29.55 10.74 -10.08
C ASP A 8 29.77 9.75 -11.24
N LEU A 9 29.31 8.50 -11.09
CA LEU A 9 29.49 7.49 -12.12
C LEU A 9 28.65 7.82 -13.37
N PRO A 10 29.23 7.78 -14.58
CA PRO A 10 28.51 8.05 -15.83
C PRO A 10 27.38 7.04 -16.10
N THR A 11 27.39 5.90 -15.42
CA THR A 11 26.33 4.89 -15.45
C THR A 11 24.97 5.45 -15.06
N PHE A 12 24.89 6.40 -14.13
CA PHE A 12 23.61 6.99 -13.71
C PHE A 12 22.94 7.79 -14.83
N GLU A 13 23.71 8.54 -15.62
CA GLU A 13 23.19 9.25 -16.79
C GLU A 13 22.74 8.29 -17.90
N ARG A 14 23.49 7.20 -18.10
CA ARG A 14 23.12 6.15 -19.05
C ARG A 14 21.80 5.48 -18.67
N LEU A 15 21.59 5.21 -17.38
CA LEU A 15 20.34 4.63 -16.87
C LEU A 15 19.17 5.62 -16.98
N ARG A 16 19.39 6.93 -16.75
CA ARG A 16 18.36 7.97 -16.98
C ARG A 16 17.89 7.98 -18.43
N GLN A 17 18.81 7.91 -19.39
CA GLN A 17 18.50 7.88 -20.82
C GLN A 17 17.73 6.61 -21.24
N GLN A 18 17.87 5.52 -20.49
CA GLN A 18 17.13 4.28 -20.68
C GLN A 18 15.75 4.27 -19.98
N GLY A 19 15.35 5.39 -19.36
CA GLY A 19 14.05 5.54 -18.71
C GLY A 19 14.02 5.06 -17.25
N HIS A 20 15.16 4.72 -16.65
CA HIS A 20 15.22 4.41 -15.22
C HIS A 20 15.14 5.68 -14.39
N THR A 21 14.32 5.66 -13.34
CA THR A 21 14.23 6.76 -12.38
C THR A 21 15.49 6.80 -11.51
N ILE A 22 16.33 7.84 -11.65
CA ILE A 22 17.53 8.04 -10.84
C ILE A 22 17.40 9.30 -9.98
N LEU A 23 17.44 9.14 -8.66
CA LEU A 23 17.34 10.22 -7.67
C LEU A 23 18.72 10.77 -7.32
N THR A 24 18.78 12.06 -7.00
CA THR A 24 19.96 12.66 -6.36
C THR A 24 19.99 12.31 -4.86
N PRO A 25 21.16 12.31 -4.21
CA PRO A 25 21.27 12.04 -2.78
C PRO A 25 20.42 12.98 -1.93
N GLU A 26 20.34 14.27 -2.27
CA GLU A 26 19.50 15.21 -1.53
C GLU A 26 18.00 14.87 -1.67
N ARG A 27 17.54 14.44 -2.85
CA ARG A 27 16.15 14.00 -3.04
C ARG A 27 15.85 12.68 -2.34
N ALA A 28 16.83 11.77 -2.28
CA ALA A 28 16.70 10.50 -1.58
C ALA A 28 16.59 10.68 -0.06
N ALA A 29 17.36 11.61 0.51
CA ALA A 29 17.33 11.94 1.94
C ALA A 29 15.98 12.52 2.41
N HIS A 30 15.20 13.11 1.51
CA HIS A 30 13.87 13.64 1.79
C HIS A 30 12.74 12.71 1.34
N GLN A 31 13.03 11.46 0.97
CA GLN A 31 11.97 10.47 0.77
C GLN A 31 11.38 10.09 2.13
N ASP A 32 10.41 10.89 2.59
CA ASP A 32 9.41 10.41 3.53
C ASP A 32 8.79 9.16 2.93
N ILE A 33 9.03 8.02 3.58
CA ILE A 33 8.22 6.83 3.37
C ILE A 33 6.81 7.22 3.83
N ARG A 34 6.02 7.75 2.90
CA ARG A 34 4.67 8.22 3.18
C ARG A 34 3.81 7.01 3.52
N GLY A 35 3.25 7.00 4.73
CA GLY A 35 2.19 6.07 5.10
C GLY A 35 1.01 6.24 4.14
N LEU A 36 0.62 5.17 3.45
CA LEU A 36 -0.56 5.17 2.59
C LEU A 36 -1.75 4.67 3.40
N HIS A 37 -2.76 5.52 3.59
CA HIS A 37 -4.00 5.15 4.23
C HIS A 37 -5.01 4.69 3.18
N VAL A 38 -5.58 3.49 3.36
CA VAL A 38 -6.51 2.86 2.43
C VAL A 38 -7.79 2.50 3.19
N GLY A 39 -8.91 3.12 2.81
CA GLY A 39 -10.23 2.71 3.27
C GLY A 39 -10.73 1.51 2.44
N LEU A 40 -11.17 0.45 3.11
CA LEU A 40 -11.72 -0.74 2.48
C LEU A 40 -13.21 -0.89 2.84
N LEU A 41 -14.09 -0.46 1.94
CA LEU A 41 -15.52 -0.78 2.04
C LEU A 41 -15.73 -2.24 1.66
N ASN A 42 -15.80 -3.12 2.65
CA ASN A 42 -16.04 -4.54 2.41
C ASN A 42 -17.54 -4.80 2.28
N MET A 43 -18.01 -5.08 1.07
CA MET A 43 -19.42 -5.38 0.77
C MET A 43 -19.70 -6.89 0.69
N MET A 44 -18.71 -7.73 0.99
CA MET A 44 -18.88 -9.18 0.93
C MET A 44 -19.84 -9.66 2.02
N PRO A 45 -20.58 -10.76 1.82
CA PRO A 45 -21.41 -11.38 2.84
C PRO A 45 -20.57 -11.80 4.05
N ASP A 46 -21.19 -11.89 5.22
CA ASP A 46 -20.51 -12.17 6.49
C ASP A 46 -19.63 -13.43 6.45
N ALA A 47 -20.10 -14.49 5.80
CA ALA A 47 -19.37 -15.74 5.65
C ALA A 47 -18.03 -15.61 4.89
N ALA A 48 -17.88 -14.55 4.08
CA ALA A 48 -16.70 -14.31 3.25
C ALA A 48 -15.90 -13.07 3.67
N MET A 49 -16.39 -12.28 4.64
CA MET A 49 -15.83 -10.96 4.98
C MET A 49 -14.34 -11.02 5.33
N GLU A 50 -13.98 -11.84 6.31
CA GLU A 50 -12.58 -12.01 6.70
C GLU A 50 -11.71 -12.65 5.61
N ALA A 51 -12.30 -13.55 4.81
CA ALA A 51 -11.57 -14.18 3.71
C ALA A 51 -11.18 -13.15 2.65
N THR A 52 -12.09 -12.22 2.35
CA THR A 52 -11.85 -11.10 1.45
C THR A 52 -10.81 -10.14 2.00
N GLU A 53 -10.84 -9.83 3.29
CA GLU A 53 -9.80 -9.00 3.94
C GLU A 53 -8.43 -9.67 3.81
N ARG A 54 -8.30 -10.95 4.18
CA ARG A 54 -7.04 -11.69 4.04
C ARG A 54 -6.52 -11.70 2.60
N GLN A 55 -7.41 -11.92 1.63
CA GLN A 55 -7.05 -11.92 0.21
C GLN A 55 -6.55 -10.53 -0.25
N PHE A 56 -7.27 -9.47 0.12
CA PHE A 56 -6.91 -8.11 -0.25
C PHE A 56 -5.62 -7.65 0.44
N PHE A 57 -5.47 -7.92 1.73
CA PHE A 57 -4.29 -7.52 2.51
C PHE A 57 -3.03 -8.20 2.00
N ARG A 58 -3.12 -9.48 1.59
CA ARG A 58 -2.00 -10.19 0.97
C ARG A 58 -1.55 -9.52 -0.34
N LEU A 59 -2.51 -9.19 -1.21
CA LEU A 59 -2.19 -8.50 -2.47
C LEU A 59 -1.54 -7.13 -2.23
N LEU A 60 -2.05 -6.38 -1.26
CA LEU A 60 -1.50 -5.08 -0.90
C LEU A 60 -0.07 -5.20 -0.35
N GLY A 61 0.16 -6.15 0.56
CA GLY A 61 1.48 -6.44 1.12
C GLY A 61 2.51 -6.86 0.08
N GLU A 62 2.10 -7.54 -0.99
CA GLU A 62 2.97 -7.94 -2.10
C GLU A 62 3.21 -6.81 -3.12
N SER A 63 2.44 -5.72 -3.09
CA SER A 63 2.46 -4.69 -4.13
C SER A 63 3.65 -3.72 -4.04
N ASN A 64 4.12 -3.39 -2.82
CA ASN A 64 5.24 -2.47 -2.62
C ASN A 64 5.88 -2.63 -1.22
N PRO A 65 7.14 -3.08 -1.13
CA PRO A 65 7.81 -3.31 0.16
C PRO A 65 8.29 -2.02 0.86
N ILE A 66 8.21 -0.85 0.21
CA ILE A 66 8.70 0.41 0.78
C ILE A 66 7.59 1.19 1.51
N ALA A 67 6.35 1.14 1.05
CA ALA A 67 5.26 1.93 1.63
C ALA A 67 4.69 1.26 2.90
N GLN A 68 4.51 2.03 3.97
CA GLN A 68 3.73 1.59 5.12
C GLN A 68 2.24 1.75 4.77
N PHE A 69 1.48 0.67 4.74
CA PHE A 69 0.04 0.72 4.47
C PHE A 69 -0.76 0.70 5.78
N TYR A 70 -1.70 1.62 5.91
CA TYR A 70 -2.70 1.66 6.98
C TYR A 70 -4.05 1.32 6.39
N LEU A 71 -4.59 0.16 6.74
CA LEU A 71 -5.86 -0.32 6.23
C LEU A 71 -6.97 -0.01 7.22
N HIS A 72 -8.07 0.52 6.71
CA HIS A 72 -9.26 0.89 7.49
C HIS A 72 -10.47 0.18 6.87
N PRO A 73 -10.74 -1.09 7.25
CA PRO A 73 -11.95 -1.79 6.85
C PRO A 73 -13.17 -1.10 7.45
N PHE A 74 -14.23 -0.95 6.67
CA PHE A 74 -15.50 -0.42 7.17
C PHE A 74 -16.68 -1.01 6.40
N THR A 75 -17.86 -0.82 6.97
CA THR A 75 -19.14 -1.21 6.38
C THR A 75 -20.12 -0.04 6.39
N ILE A 76 -21.29 -0.22 5.77
CA ILE A 76 -22.34 0.80 5.69
C ILE A 76 -23.66 0.21 6.19
N ASP A 77 -24.51 1.04 6.77
CA ASP A 77 -25.80 0.63 7.36
C ASP A 77 -26.74 -0.06 6.36
N ALA A 78 -26.57 0.23 5.06
CA ALA A 78 -27.34 -0.40 3.99
C ALA A 78 -27.05 -1.90 3.82
N ILE A 79 -25.95 -2.40 4.38
CA ILE A 79 -25.58 -3.82 4.32
C ILE A 79 -25.83 -4.42 5.72
N PRO A 80 -26.91 -5.19 5.92
CA PRO A 80 -27.19 -5.78 7.21
C PRO A 80 -26.09 -6.80 7.57
N ARG A 81 -25.49 -6.61 8.75
CA ARG A 81 -24.46 -7.48 9.32
C ARG A 81 -25.03 -8.32 10.44
N GLY A 82 -24.66 -9.59 10.48
CA GLY A 82 -24.86 -10.44 11.65
C GLY A 82 -23.97 -9.99 12.80
N GLU A 83 -24.32 -10.42 14.02
CA GLU A 83 -23.66 -10.04 15.28
C GLU A 83 -22.12 -10.13 15.20
N LYS A 84 -21.60 -11.28 14.77
CA LYS A 84 -20.16 -11.51 14.63
C LYS A 84 -19.48 -10.58 13.63
N ALA A 85 -20.15 -10.26 12.52
CA ALA A 85 -19.58 -9.40 11.49
C ALA A 85 -19.59 -7.93 11.93
N ALA A 86 -20.63 -7.51 12.65
CA ALA A 86 -20.70 -6.18 13.24
C ALA A 86 -19.61 -5.99 14.31
N GLU A 87 -19.41 -6.98 15.19
CA GLU A 87 -18.35 -6.97 16.20
C GLU A 87 -16.95 -6.92 15.58
N HIS A 88 -16.73 -7.62 14.46
CA HIS A 88 -15.45 -7.62 13.74
C HIS A 88 -15.12 -6.24 13.15
N VAL A 89 -16.10 -5.56 12.55
CA VAL A 89 -15.91 -4.23 11.93
C VAL A 89 -15.71 -3.12 12.97
N ALA A 90 -16.16 -3.33 14.21
CA ALA A 90 -16.06 -2.34 15.29
C ALA A 90 -14.72 -2.33 16.05
N GLN A 91 -13.79 -3.25 15.73
CA GLN A 91 -12.46 -3.36 16.34
C GLN A 91 -11.46 -2.35 15.75
#